data_AF-A0A7C8EWZ9-F1
#
_entry.id   AF-A0A7C8EWZ9-F1
#
_cell.length_a   1.000
_cell.length_b   1.000
_cell.length_c   1.000
_cell.angle_alpha   90.00
_cell.angle_beta   90.00
_cell.angle_gamma   90.00
#
_symmetry.space_group_name_H-M   'P 1'
#
loop_
_entity.id
_entity.type
_entity.pdbx_description
1 polymer ?
#
loop_
_entity_poly.entity_id
_entity_poly.type
_entity_poly.pdbx_seq_one_letter_code
_entity_poly.pdbx_strand_id
1 'polypeptide(L)'
;MTKVADLINLLEKRGNTHALLEGSEGRVVVVAPSLAGRVLCMGFDGIDGETDSYVLPDEIEKGFTKGGRGGIWGNFGGDERIWLCPEAGKYGFFFAPGEDQVFENYLVPDALQTACYELKKPSGNGGAATFSASVSLVNYQGNTLDVEIVRQIEIVDSCPFTLGLEGAESVGFASRTTVRNTSDTTWTKEVGAPAIWTLGQFVSKEHSVVVLPIRPGPESDLGKPVSTEYFPLLAPDGAAPPSEYWSVTDKCVLLKANGGVQTKLEIPRRRATGRMASIDLAEFTMTVVEHAAYPELAYVCS
;
A
#
# COMPACT_ATOMS: atom_id res chain seq x y z
N MET A 1 1.06 7.14 -22.01
CA MET A 1 1.38 6.92 -20.59
C MET A 1 2.63 7.74 -20.26
N THR A 2 3.16 7.71 -19.03
CA THR A 2 4.39 8.43 -18.68
C THR A 2 5.59 7.51 -18.84
N LYS A 3 6.74 7.99 -19.34
CA LYS A 3 7.96 7.19 -19.39
C LYS A 3 8.60 7.08 -18.02
N VAL A 4 9.25 5.95 -17.74
CA VAL A 4 10.00 5.75 -16.49
C VAL A 4 11.10 6.80 -16.33
N ALA A 5 11.84 7.12 -17.40
CA ALA A 5 12.88 8.15 -17.40
C ALA A 5 12.34 9.54 -17.06
N ASP A 6 11.14 9.89 -17.51
CA ASP A 6 10.52 11.18 -17.19
C ASP A 6 10.25 11.32 -15.68
N LEU A 7 9.83 10.22 -15.04
CA LEU A 7 9.63 10.18 -13.59
C LEU A 7 10.96 10.28 -12.84
N ILE A 8 12.00 9.58 -13.29
CA ILE A 8 13.35 9.67 -12.71
C ILE A 8 13.87 11.11 -12.81
N ASN A 9 13.81 11.71 -14.01
CA ASN A 9 14.22 13.09 -14.25
C ASN A 9 13.44 14.07 -13.37
N LEU A 10 12.14 13.83 -13.17
CA LEU A 10 11.30 14.64 -12.29
C LEU A 10 11.75 14.51 -10.82
N LEU A 11 12.04 13.30 -10.34
CA LEU A 11 12.58 13.12 -8.99
C LEU A 11 13.87 13.90 -8.81
N GLU A 12 14.83 13.75 -9.73
CA GLU A 12 16.13 14.44 -9.67
C GLU A 12 15.98 15.95 -9.70
N LYS A 13 15.16 16.49 -10.61
CA LYS A 13 14.86 17.92 -10.71
C LYS A 13 14.30 18.48 -9.40
N ARG A 14 13.53 17.69 -8.66
CA ARG A 14 12.94 18.07 -7.37
C ARG A 14 13.83 17.74 -6.17
N GLY A 15 15.05 17.22 -6.40
CA GLY A 15 15.99 16.84 -5.34
C GLY A 15 15.58 15.56 -4.58
N ASN A 16 14.66 14.78 -5.12
CA ASN A 16 14.26 13.50 -4.57
C ASN A 16 15.29 12.42 -4.96
N THR A 17 15.68 11.60 -3.98
CA THR A 17 16.50 10.41 -4.23
C THR A 17 15.66 9.29 -4.82
N HIS A 18 16.30 8.49 -5.68
CA HIS A 18 15.72 7.28 -6.26
C HIS A 18 16.76 6.15 -6.29
N ALA A 19 16.27 4.92 -6.43
CA ALA A 19 17.07 3.74 -6.76
C ALA A 19 16.41 3.03 -7.94
N LEU A 20 17.21 2.70 -8.95
CA LEU A 20 16.79 1.89 -10.09
C LEU A 20 17.20 0.44 -9.81
N LEU A 21 16.22 -0.47 -9.81
CA LEU A 21 16.47 -1.90 -9.77
C LEU A 21 16.27 -2.46 -11.17
N GLU A 22 17.24 -3.24 -11.65
CA GLU A 22 17.26 -3.80 -12.99
C GLU A 22 17.04 -5.32 -12.93
N GLY A 23 16.16 -5.79 -13.80
CA GLY A 23 15.83 -7.20 -13.97
C GLY A 23 16.23 -7.70 -15.35
N SER A 24 15.77 -8.91 -15.65
CA SER A 24 15.90 -9.54 -16.96
C SER A 24 15.15 -8.78 -18.06
N GLU A 25 15.65 -8.89 -19.29
CA GLU A 25 15.00 -8.34 -20.51
C GLU A 25 14.67 -6.84 -20.45
N GLY A 26 15.44 -6.07 -19.66
CA GLY A 26 15.27 -4.62 -19.54
C GLY A 26 14.23 -4.20 -18.52
N ARG A 27 13.60 -5.11 -17.77
CA ARG A 27 12.63 -4.75 -16.73
C ARG A 27 13.26 -3.87 -15.66
N VAL A 28 12.51 -2.89 -15.18
CA VAL A 28 12.99 -1.95 -14.15
C VAL A 28 11.95 -1.71 -13.07
N VAL A 29 12.43 -1.47 -11.85
CA VAL A 29 11.63 -0.99 -10.71
C VAL A 29 12.30 0.26 -10.16
N VAL A 30 11.55 1.36 -10.05
CA VAL A 30 12.04 2.60 -9.45
C VAL A 30 11.52 2.73 -8.03
N VAL A 31 12.44 2.78 -7.07
CA VAL A 31 12.14 3.07 -5.67
C VAL A 31 12.48 4.53 -5.40
N ALA A 32 11.64 5.26 -4.67
CA ALA A 32 11.87 6.65 -4.28
C ALA A 32 12.02 6.75 -2.74
N PRO A 33 13.25 6.58 -2.19
CA PRO A 33 13.48 6.54 -0.75
C PRO A 33 13.07 7.82 -0.02
N SER A 34 13.29 8.97 -0.67
CA SER A 34 12.89 10.30 -0.19
C SER A 34 11.37 10.53 -0.15
N LEU A 35 10.58 9.72 -0.85
CA LEU A 35 9.12 9.82 -0.87
C LEU A 35 8.48 8.73 0.00
N ALA A 36 8.82 8.67 1.29
CA ALA A 36 8.34 7.63 2.21
C ALA A 36 8.72 6.20 1.79
N GLY A 37 9.88 6.03 1.14
CA GLY A 37 10.39 4.70 0.79
C GLY A 37 9.60 3.98 -0.30
N ARG A 38 8.68 4.65 -1.01
CA ARG A 38 7.74 4.00 -1.93
C ARG A 38 8.43 3.33 -3.11
N VAL A 39 7.86 2.22 -3.57
CA VAL A 39 8.07 1.78 -4.95
C VAL A 39 7.22 2.69 -5.82
N LEU A 40 7.88 3.53 -6.63
CA LEU A 40 7.21 4.58 -7.39
C LEU A 40 6.59 4.02 -8.67
N CYS A 41 7.35 3.25 -9.45
CA CYS A 41 6.85 2.67 -10.67
C CYS A 41 7.65 1.44 -11.10
N MET A 42 7.06 0.70 -12.04
CA MET A 42 7.68 -0.43 -12.74
C MET A 42 7.65 -0.20 -14.26
N GLY A 43 8.64 -0.72 -14.97
CA GLY A 43 8.73 -0.63 -16.42
C GLY A 43 9.06 -1.98 -17.05
N PHE A 44 8.40 -2.31 -18.15
CA PHE A 44 8.63 -3.54 -18.91
C PHE A 44 9.87 -3.42 -19.80
N ASP A 45 10.06 -2.28 -20.46
CA ASP A 45 11.05 -2.05 -21.53
C ASP A 45 12.14 -1.04 -21.13
N GLY A 46 12.64 -1.14 -19.91
CA GLY A 46 13.66 -0.23 -19.39
C GLY A 46 13.15 1.17 -19.09
N ILE A 47 14.08 2.10 -18.88
CA ILE A 47 13.75 3.47 -18.49
C ILE A 47 13.08 4.27 -19.62
N ASP A 48 13.31 3.90 -20.88
CA ASP A 48 12.72 4.58 -22.04
C ASP A 48 11.28 4.14 -22.34
N GLY A 49 10.84 3.04 -21.72
CA GLY A 49 9.50 2.49 -21.80
C GLY A 49 8.47 3.27 -20.98
N GLU A 50 7.20 3.04 -21.30
CA GLU A 50 6.07 3.57 -20.53
C GLU A 50 5.80 2.73 -19.27
N THR A 51 5.20 3.35 -18.25
CA THR A 51 4.73 2.67 -17.04
C THR A 51 3.20 2.69 -16.93
N ASP A 52 2.61 1.57 -16.47
CA ASP A 52 1.19 1.47 -16.06
C ASP A 52 0.99 1.69 -14.55
N SER A 53 2.06 2.09 -13.84
CA SER A 53 2.00 2.42 -12.42
C SER A 53 1.15 3.67 -12.17
N TYR A 54 0.38 3.68 -11.08
CA TYR A 54 -0.38 4.86 -10.69
C TYR A 54 0.54 5.90 -10.08
N VAL A 55 0.98 6.88 -10.85
CA VAL A 55 1.86 7.98 -10.39
C VAL A 55 1.19 9.33 -10.68
N LEU A 56 1.41 10.29 -9.79
CA LEU A 56 0.91 11.65 -9.93
C LEU A 56 2.08 12.65 -10.09
N PRO A 57 2.58 12.87 -11.32
CA PRO A 57 3.73 13.76 -11.58
C PRO A 57 3.53 15.18 -11.04
N ASP A 58 2.31 15.73 -11.16
CA ASP A 58 1.99 17.06 -10.65
C ASP A 58 2.16 17.14 -9.13
N GLU A 59 1.85 16.06 -8.40
CA GLU A 59 2.06 16.01 -6.96
C GLU A 59 3.56 15.91 -6.63
N ILE A 60 4.35 15.17 -7.43
CA ILE A 60 5.81 15.10 -7.25
C ILE A 60 6.44 16.48 -7.49
N GLU A 61 5.99 17.21 -8.51
CA GLU A 61 6.46 18.58 -8.79
C GLU A 61 6.09 19.55 -7.66
N LYS A 62 4.89 19.44 -7.08
CA LYS A 62 4.48 20.22 -5.90
C LYS A 62 5.30 19.86 -4.65
N GLY A 63 5.67 18.60 -4.49
CA GLY A 63 6.33 18.08 -3.30
C GLY A 63 5.39 17.92 -2.10
N PHE A 64 5.94 17.71 -0.91
CA PHE A 64 5.15 17.53 0.30
C PHE A 64 4.36 18.78 0.66
N THR A 65 3.04 18.70 0.58
CA THR A 65 2.12 19.66 1.17
C THR A 65 1.75 19.18 2.58
N LYS A 66 1.74 20.10 3.55
CA LYS A 66 1.14 19.82 4.86
C LYS A 66 -0.35 19.61 4.63
N GLY A 67 -0.85 18.41 4.90
CA GLY A 67 -2.28 18.14 4.88
C GLY A 67 -2.98 18.95 5.97
N GLY A 68 -4.09 19.59 5.63
CA GLY A 68 -5.06 20.03 6.64
C GLY A 68 -5.90 18.85 7.11
N ARG A 69 -6.53 18.95 8.29
CA ARG A 69 -7.48 17.92 8.74
C ARG A 69 -8.65 17.80 7.75
N GLY A 70 -9.09 16.57 7.47
CA GLY A 70 -10.10 16.29 6.44
C GLY A 70 -9.67 16.67 5.01
N GLY A 71 -8.39 17.02 4.80
CA GLY A 71 -7.84 17.43 3.51
C GLY A 71 -7.06 16.32 2.80
N ILE A 72 -6.81 16.52 1.51
CA ILE A 72 -5.98 15.64 0.70
C ILE A 72 -4.50 15.94 1.02
N TRP A 73 -3.79 14.90 1.47
CA TRP A 73 -2.34 14.94 1.68
C TRP A 73 -1.59 14.63 0.37
N GLY A 74 -0.30 14.98 0.30
CA GLY A 74 0.56 14.78 -0.88
C GLY A 74 0.65 13.31 -1.31
N ASN A 75 -0.30 12.89 -2.14
CA ASN A 75 -0.37 11.55 -2.71
C ASN A 75 0.39 11.55 -4.03
N PHE A 76 1.62 11.04 -4.03
CA PHE A 76 2.44 10.95 -5.24
C PHE A 76 2.09 9.73 -6.12
N GLY A 77 1.12 8.91 -5.69
CA GLY A 77 0.94 7.57 -6.23
C GLY A 77 2.04 6.61 -5.78
N GLY A 78 2.35 5.61 -6.59
CA GLY A 78 3.33 4.57 -6.33
C GLY A 78 2.68 3.20 -6.20
N ASP A 79 3.31 2.19 -6.79
CA ASP A 79 2.83 0.81 -6.75
C ASP A 79 2.79 0.24 -5.34
N GLU A 80 3.67 0.72 -4.44
CA GLU A 80 3.60 0.35 -3.03
C GLU A 80 4.24 1.38 -2.09
N ARG A 81 3.58 1.64 -0.97
CA ARG A 81 4.16 2.35 0.18
C ARG A 81 3.71 1.72 1.50
N ILE A 82 4.45 2.02 2.56
CA ILE A 82 4.11 1.57 3.92
C ILE A 82 3.70 2.73 4.82
N TRP A 83 2.79 2.41 5.75
CA TRP A 83 2.42 3.17 6.94
C TRP A 83 2.40 2.23 8.15
N LEU A 84 2.09 2.80 9.32
CA LEU A 84 1.80 2.03 10.53
C LEU A 84 0.33 2.21 10.91
N CYS A 85 -0.24 1.17 11.52
CA CYS A 85 -1.62 1.16 11.99
C CYS A 85 -1.67 0.71 13.47
N PRO A 86 -2.76 0.97 14.21
CA PRO A 86 -4.10 1.21 13.69
C PRO A 86 -4.34 2.65 13.20
N GLU A 87 -5.28 2.78 12.26
CA GLU A 87 -5.69 4.08 11.70
C GLU A 87 -6.45 4.91 12.75
N ALA A 88 -7.47 4.28 13.34
CA ALA A 88 -8.32 4.79 14.41
C ALA A 88 -8.24 3.86 15.65
N GLY A 89 -9.16 4.02 16.60
CA GLY A 89 -9.26 3.19 17.80
C GLY A 89 -8.44 3.71 18.98
N LYS A 90 -8.33 2.88 20.02
CA LYS A 90 -7.73 3.30 21.30
C LYS A 90 -6.27 3.72 21.13
N TYR A 91 -5.55 3.06 20.22
CA TYR A 91 -4.14 3.30 19.92
C TYR A 91 -3.92 3.81 18.48
N GLY A 92 -4.93 4.44 17.87
CA GLY A 92 -4.84 4.99 16.51
C GLY A 92 -3.73 6.05 16.38
N PHE A 93 -3.17 6.18 15.18
CA PHE A 93 -2.11 7.18 14.89
C PHE A 93 -2.62 8.44 14.17
N PHE A 94 -3.86 8.43 13.65
CA PHE A 94 -4.33 9.44 12.70
C PHE A 94 -5.27 10.50 13.31
N PHE A 95 -5.41 10.48 14.64
CA PHE A 95 -6.24 11.40 15.42
C PHE A 95 -5.46 11.91 16.61
N ALA A 96 -5.59 13.21 16.92
CA ALA A 96 -4.94 13.75 18.10
C ALA A 96 -5.63 13.23 19.38
N PRO A 97 -4.89 13.03 20.49
CA PRO A 97 -5.46 12.55 21.74
C PRO A 97 -6.66 13.38 22.21
N GLY A 98 -7.76 12.69 22.52
CA GLY A 98 -9.00 13.30 23.02
C GLY A 98 -9.93 13.86 21.94
N GLU A 99 -9.55 13.83 20.66
CA GLU A 99 -10.42 14.27 19.57
C GLU A 99 -11.40 13.17 19.12
N ASP A 100 -12.56 13.60 18.63
CA ASP A 100 -13.51 12.69 18.00
C ASP A 100 -12.89 12.05 16.75
N GLN A 101 -12.98 10.73 16.64
CA GLN A 101 -12.41 9.98 15.53
C GLN A 101 -13.36 9.97 14.32
N VAL A 102 -13.55 11.16 13.75
CA VAL A 102 -14.36 11.45 12.56
C VAL A 102 -13.49 12.05 11.46
N PHE A 103 -13.92 11.94 10.20
CA PHE A 103 -13.11 12.35 9.04
C PHE A 103 -12.56 13.79 9.13
N GLU A 104 -13.31 14.71 9.71
CA GLU A 104 -12.91 16.12 9.90
C GLU A 104 -11.67 16.29 10.79
N ASN A 105 -11.40 15.32 11.69
CA ASN A 105 -10.22 15.32 12.56
C ASN A 105 -9.11 14.40 12.06
N TYR A 106 -9.37 13.64 10.99
CA TYR A 106 -8.38 12.73 10.42
C TYR A 106 -7.17 13.50 9.88
N LEU A 107 -5.98 13.06 10.30
CA LEU A 107 -4.70 13.62 9.88
C LEU A 107 -3.66 12.51 9.71
N VAL A 108 -3.05 12.44 8.54
CA VAL A 108 -1.88 11.58 8.33
C VAL A 108 -0.69 12.16 9.08
N PRO A 109 -0.02 11.39 9.96
CA PRO A 109 1.19 11.86 10.63
C PRO A 109 2.31 12.23 9.63
N ASP A 110 2.93 13.40 9.82
CA ASP A 110 4.07 13.85 9.02
C ASP A 110 5.16 12.77 8.93
N ALA A 111 5.44 12.09 10.05
CA ALA A 111 6.45 11.05 10.13
C ALA A 111 6.14 9.81 9.25
N LEU A 112 4.88 9.58 8.86
CA LEU A 112 4.49 8.54 7.90
C LEU A 112 4.49 9.04 6.44
N GLN A 113 4.39 10.35 6.22
CA GLN A 113 4.32 10.94 4.89
C GLN A 113 5.70 11.37 4.38
N THR A 114 6.53 11.99 5.23
CA THR A 114 7.77 12.66 4.82
C THR A 114 9.03 11.92 5.23
N ALA A 115 8.92 10.70 5.76
CA ALA A 115 10.09 9.92 6.15
C ALA A 115 11.01 9.68 4.96
N CYS A 116 12.26 10.10 5.07
CA CYS A 116 13.31 9.79 4.10
C CYS A 116 13.96 8.47 4.51
N TYR A 117 13.99 7.52 3.57
CA TYR A 117 14.66 6.26 3.77
C TYR A 117 16.10 6.35 3.24
N GLU A 118 17.05 5.88 4.05
CA GLU A 118 18.45 5.78 3.68
C GLU A 118 18.70 4.47 2.95
N LEU A 119 19.38 4.52 1.79
CA LEU A 119 19.89 3.32 1.13
C LEU A 119 21.03 2.73 1.96
N LYS A 120 20.85 1.51 2.47
CA LYS A 120 21.88 0.80 3.27
C LYS A 120 22.78 -0.08 2.42
N LYS A 121 22.22 -0.76 1.41
CA LYS A 121 22.99 -1.64 0.52
C LYS A 121 22.22 -1.95 -0.78
N PRO A 122 22.79 -1.68 -1.96
CA PRO A 122 22.33 -2.28 -3.21
C PRO A 122 22.87 -3.73 -3.32
N SER A 123 22.15 -4.61 -4.01
CA SER A 123 22.67 -5.92 -4.36
C SER A 123 23.79 -5.79 -5.39
N GLY A 124 24.72 -6.75 -5.40
CA GLY A 124 25.83 -6.75 -6.36
C GLY A 124 25.40 -6.88 -7.83
N ASN A 125 24.16 -7.34 -8.08
CA ASN A 125 23.55 -7.49 -9.41
C ASN A 125 22.56 -6.37 -9.77
N GLY A 126 22.37 -5.34 -8.92
CA GLY A 126 21.43 -4.24 -9.19
C GLY A 126 19.95 -4.53 -9.00
N GLY A 127 19.52 -5.80 -8.96
CA GLY A 127 18.10 -6.18 -8.85
C GLY A 127 17.43 -6.00 -7.48
N ALA A 128 18.18 -5.62 -6.43
CA ALA A 128 17.63 -5.42 -5.10
C ALA A 128 18.30 -4.28 -4.34
N ALA A 129 17.56 -3.68 -3.42
CA ALA A 129 18.07 -2.66 -2.51
C ALA A 129 17.41 -2.75 -1.13
N THR A 130 18.21 -2.44 -0.10
CA THR A 130 17.73 -2.32 1.28
C THR A 130 17.76 -0.88 1.74
N PHE A 131 16.66 -0.43 2.32
CA PHE A 131 16.46 0.92 2.82
C PHE A 131 16.08 0.89 4.30
N SER A 132 16.38 1.96 5.04
CA SER A 132 15.86 2.12 6.39
C SER A 132 15.49 3.55 6.74
N ALA A 133 14.49 3.72 7.60
CA ALA A 133 14.14 5.01 8.18
C ALA A 133 13.89 4.87 9.69
N SER A 134 14.21 5.92 10.43
CA SER A 134 13.78 6.07 11.82
C SER A 134 12.56 6.99 11.85
N VAL A 135 11.49 6.56 12.51
CA VAL A 135 10.21 7.27 12.56
C VAL A 135 9.77 7.33 14.02
N SER A 136 9.23 8.48 14.44
CA SER A 136 8.62 8.65 15.76
C SER A 136 7.15 9.03 15.58
N LEU A 137 6.26 8.29 16.25
CA LEU A 137 4.81 8.49 16.19
C LEU A 137 4.25 8.63 17.60
N VAL A 138 3.16 9.40 17.72
CA VAL A 138 2.38 9.46 18.95
C VAL A 138 1.01 8.85 18.67
N ASN A 139 0.62 7.87 19.47
CA ASN A 139 -0.71 7.27 19.35
C ASN A 139 -1.77 8.08 20.11
N TYR A 140 -3.04 7.72 19.94
CA TYR A 140 -4.17 8.41 20.56
C TYR A 140 -4.16 8.42 22.10
N GLN A 141 -3.43 7.50 22.76
CA GLN A 141 -3.21 7.52 24.22
C GLN A 141 -2.09 8.48 24.64
N GLY A 142 -1.39 9.11 23.69
CA GLY A 142 -0.22 9.95 23.96
C GLY A 142 1.08 9.18 24.13
N ASN A 143 1.12 7.87 23.82
CA ASN A 143 2.36 7.10 23.88
C ASN A 143 3.22 7.40 22.64
N THR A 144 4.50 7.71 22.85
CA THR A 144 5.49 7.84 21.78
C THR A 144 6.04 6.47 21.40
N LEU A 145 6.08 6.20 20.10
CA LEU A 145 6.67 5.01 19.49
C LEU A 145 7.79 5.44 18.55
N ASP A 146 9.02 5.21 18.98
CA ASP A 146 10.20 5.28 18.14
C ASP A 146 10.41 3.92 17.47
N VAL A 147 10.47 3.95 16.14
CA VAL A 147 10.60 2.76 15.32
C VAL A 147 11.74 2.92 14.32
N GLU A 148 12.47 1.82 14.09
CA GLU A 148 13.27 1.66 12.88
C GLU A 148 12.47 0.80 11.90
N ILE A 149 12.35 1.29 10.67
CA ILE A 149 11.72 0.58 9.58
C ILE A 149 12.80 0.19 8.58
N VAL A 150 12.90 -1.10 8.26
CA VAL A 150 13.80 -1.63 7.25
C VAL A 150 13.00 -2.25 6.13
N ARG A 151 13.27 -1.85 4.90
CA ARG A 151 12.60 -2.34 3.70
C ARG A 151 13.62 -2.94 2.74
N GLN A 152 13.42 -4.17 2.35
CA GLN A 152 14.14 -4.80 1.25
C GLN A 152 13.19 -4.89 0.06
N ILE A 153 13.61 -4.34 -1.07
CA ILE A 153 12.87 -4.38 -2.34
C ILE A 153 13.72 -5.13 -3.35
N GLU A 154 13.12 -6.08 -4.05
CA GLU A 154 13.77 -6.91 -5.06
C GLU A 154 12.86 -7.04 -6.27
N ILE A 155 13.41 -6.84 -7.48
CA ILE A 155 12.67 -7.05 -8.72
C ILE A 155 12.33 -8.55 -8.87
N VAL A 156 11.14 -8.82 -9.38
CA VAL A 156 10.67 -10.18 -9.66
C VAL A 156 10.54 -10.32 -11.17
N ASP A 157 11.38 -11.20 -11.72
CA ASP A 157 11.49 -11.43 -13.17
C ASP A 157 10.38 -12.32 -13.75
N SER A 158 9.55 -12.95 -12.91
CA SER A 158 8.49 -13.83 -13.39
C SER A 158 7.26 -13.82 -12.49
N CYS A 159 6.08 -13.85 -13.11
CA CYS A 159 4.82 -14.02 -12.42
C CYS A 159 4.30 -15.46 -12.59
N PRO A 160 4.12 -16.25 -11.51
CA PRO A 160 3.56 -17.59 -11.62
C PRO A 160 2.05 -17.60 -11.92
N PHE A 161 1.39 -16.43 -11.85
CA PHE A 161 -0.05 -16.29 -12.01
C PHE A 161 -0.39 -15.82 -13.43
N THR A 162 -0.19 -16.68 -14.43
CA THR A 162 -0.46 -16.32 -15.84
C THR A 162 -1.90 -16.56 -16.27
N LEU A 163 -2.74 -17.17 -15.42
CA LEU A 163 -4.09 -17.63 -15.77
C LEU A 163 -4.13 -18.55 -17.02
N GLY A 164 -3.03 -19.22 -17.33
CA GLY A 164 -2.90 -20.06 -18.52
C GLY A 164 -2.62 -19.30 -19.81
N LEU A 165 -2.38 -17.99 -19.75
CA LEU A 165 -1.93 -17.20 -20.88
C LEU A 165 -0.45 -17.51 -21.18
N GLU A 166 -0.18 -17.94 -22.41
CA GLU A 166 1.18 -18.12 -22.91
C GLU A 166 1.75 -16.77 -23.38
N GLY A 167 3.03 -16.51 -23.10
CA GLY A 167 3.71 -15.29 -23.55
C GLY A 167 3.28 -14.01 -22.82
N ALA A 168 2.58 -14.11 -21.69
CA ALA A 168 2.28 -12.95 -20.86
C ALA A 168 3.57 -12.30 -20.34
N GLU A 169 3.78 -11.04 -20.70
CA GLU A 169 4.86 -10.23 -20.15
C GLU A 169 4.53 -9.84 -18.70
N SER A 170 5.54 -9.86 -17.83
CA SER A 170 5.36 -9.47 -16.43
C SER A 170 6.55 -8.63 -15.95
N VAL A 171 6.26 -7.61 -15.17
CA VAL A 171 7.22 -6.93 -14.29
C VAL A 171 6.61 -6.87 -12.89
N GLY A 172 7.43 -7.03 -11.88
CA GLY A 172 6.98 -7.01 -10.49
C GLY A 172 8.13 -6.77 -9.53
N PHE A 173 7.79 -6.66 -8.25
CA PHE A 173 8.77 -6.65 -7.17
C PHE A 173 8.21 -7.39 -5.97
N ALA A 174 9.11 -7.84 -5.11
CA ALA A 174 8.81 -8.31 -3.78
C ALA A 174 9.32 -7.28 -2.77
N SER A 175 8.49 -6.94 -1.78
CA SER A 175 8.91 -6.12 -0.66
C SER A 175 8.85 -6.90 0.65
N ARG A 176 9.92 -6.76 1.46
CA ARG A 176 9.97 -7.26 2.83
C ARG A 176 10.20 -6.07 3.75
N THR A 177 9.22 -5.83 4.62
CA THR A 177 9.28 -4.76 5.61
C THR A 177 9.40 -5.34 7.01
N THR A 178 10.38 -4.85 7.77
CA THR A 178 10.56 -5.15 9.20
C THR A 178 10.43 -3.84 9.97
N VAL A 179 9.68 -3.88 11.06
CA VAL A 179 9.53 -2.75 11.99
C VAL A 179 10.10 -3.18 13.33
N ARG A 180 11.09 -2.44 13.81
CA ARG A 180 11.79 -2.70 15.06
C ARG A 180 11.49 -1.60 16.06
N ASN A 181 11.16 -1.99 17.29
CA ASN A 181 11.05 -1.05 18.40
C ASN A 181 12.43 -0.50 18.77
N THR A 182 12.57 0.83 18.73
CA THR A 182 13.75 1.56 19.22
C THR A 182 13.46 2.39 20.46
N SER A 183 12.24 2.32 20.97
CA SER A 183 11.81 3.01 22.20
C SER A 183 12.34 2.30 23.44
N ASP A 184 12.42 3.03 24.56
CA ASP A 184 12.70 2.44 25.88
C ASP A 184 11.53 1.59 26.42
N THR A 185 10.32 1.81 25.88
CA THR A 185 9.10 1.10 26.28
C THR A 185 8.83 -0.09 25.36
N THR A 186 8.64 -1.26 25.95
CA THR A 186 8.30 -2.49 25.21
C THR A 186 6.87 -2.42 24.66
N TRP A 187 6.66 -2.85 23.42
CA TRP A 187 5.31 -2.97 22.85
C TRP A 187 4.57 -4.14 23.45
N THR A 188 3.43 -3.84 24.06
CA THR A 188 2.47 -4.79 24.61
C THR A 188 1.08 -4.44 24.08
N LYS A 189 0.09 -5.30 24.36
CA LYS A 189 -1.31 -5.01 24.00
C LYS A 189 -1.84 -3.77 24.73
N GLU A 190 -1.30 -3.49 25.92
CA GLU A 190 -1.75 -2.44 26.82
C GLU A 190 -1.19 -1.06 26.46
N VAL A 191 -0.06 -0.99 25.75
CA VAL A 191 0.56 0.26 25.30
C VAL A 191 0.29 0.58 23.83
N GLY A 192 -0.29 -0.38 23.09
CA GLY A 192 -0.62 -0.28 21.68
C GLY A 192 0.55 -0.69 20.79
N ALA A 193 0.54 -1.94 20.31
CA ALA A 193 1.54 -2.41 19.36
C ALA A 193 1.16 -1.98 17.93
N PRO A 194 2.09 -1.41 17.15
CA PRO A 194 1.81 -1.07 15.77
C PRO A 194 1.75 -2.33 14.89
N ALA A 195 1.01 -2.25 13.79
CA ALA A 195 1.15 -3.18 12.67
C ALA A 195 1.57 -2.45 11.40
N ILE A 196 2.14 -3.22 10.48
CA ILE A 196 2.54 -2.74 9.16
C ILE A 196 1.29 -2.65 8.29
N TRP A 197 1.08 -1.47 7.71
CA TRP A 197 0.08 -1.25 6.68
C TRP A 197 0.79 -0.97 5.35
N THR A 198 0.71 -1.93 4.43
CA THR A 198 1.18 -1.76 3.05
C THR A 198 0.01 -1.36 2.15
N LEU A 199 0.16 -0.25 1.43
CA LEU A 199 -0.79 0.22 0.44
C LEU A 199 -0.21 0.04 -0.96
N GLY A 200 -0.94 -0.64 -1.84
CA GLY A 200 -0.69 -0.59 -3.28
C GLY A 200 -1.67 0.35 -3.97
N GLN A 201 -1.18 1.14 -4.93
CA GLN A 201 -2.00 2.03 -5.74
C GLN A 201 -1.81 1.65 -7.20
N PHE A 202 -2.89 1.27 -7.87
CA PHE A 202 -2.87 0.81 -9.26
C PHE A 202 -3.88 1.60 -10.08
N VAL A 203 -3.62 1.72 -11.38
CA VAL A 203 -4.51 2.44 -12.30
C VAL A 203 -5.87 1.74 -12.33
N SER A 204 -6.92 2.51 -12.08
CA SER A 204 -8.30 2.05 -12.25
C SER A 204 -8.77 2.34 -13.67
N LYS A 205 -9.51 1.40 -14.26
CA LYS A 205 -10.08 1.51 -15.61
C LYS A 205 -11.56 1.10 -15.56
N GLU A 206 -12.34 1.50 -16.55
CA GLU A 206 -13.81 1.28 -16.53
C GLU A 206 -14.20 -0.20 -16.37
N HIS A 207 -13.40 -1.10 -16.95
CA HIS A 207 -13.62 -2.55 -16.93
C HIS A 207 -12.79 -3.29 -15.87
N SER A 208 -12.13 -2.56 -14.95
CA SER A 208 -11.35 -3.18 -13.87
C SER A 208 -12.26 -3.87 -12.84
N VAL A 209 -11.97 -5.15 -12.61
CA VAL A 209 -12.58 -5.95 -11.54
C VAL A 209 -11.50 -6.46 -10.61
N VAL A 210 -11.62 -6.13 -9.32
CA VAL A 210 -10.79 -6.69 -8.27
C VAL A 210 -11.39 -8.01 -7.80
N VAL A 211 -10.56 -9.04 -7.76
CA VAL A 211 -10.88 -10.39 -7.27
C VAL A 211 -10.12 -10.62 -5.97
N LEU A 212 -10.86 -10.90 -4.89
CA LEU A 212 -10.35 -11.16 -3.55
C LEU A 212 -10.71 -12.59 -3.15
N PRO A 213 -9.83 -13.59 -3.36
CA PRO A 213 -10.08 -14.95 -2.91
C PRO A 213 -10.23 -15.02 -1.38
N ILE A 214 -11.27 -15.73 -0.93
CA ILE A 214 -11.59 -15.94 0.48
C ILE A 214 -11.64 -17.42 0.82
N ARG A 215 -11.29 -17.77 2.06
CA ARG A 215 -11.48 -19.13 2.58
C ARG A 215 -12.99 -19.41 2.75
N PRO A 216 -13.51 -20.51 2.17
CA PRO A 216 -14.90 -20.91 2.36
C PRO A 216 -15.11 -21.45 3.78
N GLY A 217 -16.32 -21.31 4.29
CA GLY A 217 -16.70 -21.82 5.62
C GLY A 217 -17.75 -20.96 6.32
N PRO A 218 -18.36 -21.49 7.39
CA PRO A 218 -19.45 -20.83 8.11
C PRO A 218 -18.97 -19.56 8.81
N GLU A 219 -19.87 -18.58 8.93
CA GLU A 219 -19.57 -17.31 9.60
C GLU A 219 -19.26 -17.47 11.09
N SER A 220 -19.81 -18.50 11.74
CA SER A 220 -19.51 -18.84 13.14
C SER A 220 -18.02 -19.07 13.39
N ASP A 221 -17.29 -19.55 12.37
CA ASP A 221 -15.91 -20.00 12.51
C ASP A 221 -14.93 -18.96 11.96
N LEU A 222 -15.28 -18.38 10.79
CA LEU A 222 -14.41 -17.52 9.99
C LEU A 222 -14.83 -16.03 10.00
N GLY A 223 -15.99 -15.69 10.57
CA GLY A 223 -16.60 -14.35 10.48
C GLY A 223 -17.35 -14.14 9.15
N LYS A 224 -17.90 -12.94 8.91
CA LYS A 224 -18.54 -12.59 7.63
C LYS A 224 -17.54 -12.65 6.46
N PRO A 225 -17.96 -12.92 5.22
CA PRO A 225 -17.09 -12.88 4.04
C PRO A 225 -16.36 -11.54 3.83
N VAL A 226 -17.05 -10.45 4.16
CA VAL A 226 -16.58 -9.07 3.99
C VAL A 226 -17.15 -8.19 5.10
N SER A 227 -16.42 -7.14 5.46
CA SER A 227 -16.85 -6.05 6.34
C SER A 227 -16.89 -4.72 5.57
N THR A 228 -17.87 -3.88 5.93
CA THR A 228 -18.05 -2.51 5.44
C THR A 228 -18.08 -1.52 6.61
N GLU A 229 -17.56 -1.91 7.78
CA GLU A 229 -17.61 -1.11 9.01
C GLU A 229 -16.81 0.20 8.91
N TYR A 230 -15.91 0.30 7.92
CA TYR A 230 -15.21 1.55 7.59
C TYR A 230 -16.14 2.72 7.26
N PHE A 231 -17.21 2.49 6.49
CA PHE A 231 -17.97 3.59 5.88
C PHE A 231 -18.64 4.51 6.90
N PRO A 232 -19.40 4.02 7.89
CA PRO A 232 -20.04 4.90 8.87
C PRO A 232 -19.07 5.79 9.67
N LEU A 233 -17.79 5.44 9.72
CA LEU A 233 -16.78 6.14 10.50
C LEU A 233 -15.96 7.12 9.66
N LEU A 234 -15.56 6.73 8.45
CA LEU A 234 -14.48 7.37 7.71
C LEU A 234 -14.80 7.68 6.25
N ALA A 235 -16.04 7.44 5.79
CA ALA A 235 -16.51 7.92 4.50
C ALA A 235 -17.19 9.29 4.65
N PRO A 236 -17.00 10.24 3.72
CA PRO A 236 -17.55 11.60 3.83
C PRO A 236 -19.07 11.67 4.02
N ASP A 237 -19.81 10.71 3.46
CA ASP A 237 -21.27 10.60 3.55
C ASP A 237 -21.73 9.40 4.40
N GLY A 238 -20.80 8.65 4.99
CA GLY A 238 -21.07 7.43 5.75
C GLY A 238 -21.63 6.27 4.93
N ALA A 239 -21.77 6.41 3.60
CA ALA A 239 -22.52 5.48 2.78
C ALA A 239 -21.64 4.34 2.29
N ALA A 240 -22.14 3.11 2.45
CA ALA A 240 -21.55 1.93 1.82
C ALA A 240 -21.67 2.03 0.27
N PRO A 241 -20.80 1.34 -0.48
CA PRO A 241 -20.83 1.39 -1.93
C PRO A 241 -22.13 0.75 -2.44
N PRO A 242 -22.65 1.19 -3.60
CA PRO A 242 -23.86 0.62 -4.18
C PRO A 242 -23.73 -0.90 -4.34
N SER A 243 -24.84 -1.61 -4.18
CA SER A 243 -24.85 -3.08 -4.18
C SER A 243 -24.34 -3.71 -5.49
N GLU A 244 -24.41 -2.99 -6.60
CA GLU A 244 -23.92 -3.39 -7.90
C GLU A 244 -22.39 -3.29 -8.06
N TYR A 245 -21.70 -2.62 -7.13
CA TYR A 245 -20.24 -2.48 -7.16
C TYR A 245 -19.50 -3.68 -6.59
N TRP A 246 -20.18 -4.62 -5.93
CA TRP A 246 -19.52 -5.78 -5.34
C TRP A 246 -20.42 -7.00 -5.31
N SER A 247 -19.80 -8.18 -5.30
CA SER A 247 -20.50 -9.45 -5.17
C SER A 247 -19.66 -10.41 -4.34
N VAL A 248 -20.33 -11.28 -3.58
CA VAL A 248 -19.69 -12.29 -2.75
C VAL A 248 -20.13 -13.66 -3.23
N THR A 249 -19.15 -14.51 -3.49
CA THR A 249 -19.33 -15.94 -3.77
C THR A 249 -18.79 -16.76 -2.58
N ASP A 250 -18.87 -18.08 -2.69
CA ASP A 250 -18.28 -18.99 -1.71
C ASP A 250 -16.73 -18.93 -1.68
N LYS A 251 -16.10 -18.49 -2.77
CA LYS A 251 -14.64 -18.54 -2.96
C LYS A 251 -13.96 -17.19 -3.13
N CYS A 252 -14.69 -16.15 -3.52
CA CYS A 252 -14.12 -14.82 -3.70
C CYS A 252 -15.14 -13.70 -3.50
N VAL A 253 -14.61 -12.51 -3.23
CA VAL A 253 -15.32 -11.24 -3.37
C VAL A 253 -14.86 -10.60 -4.69
N LEU A 254 -15.83 -10.09 -5.44
CA LEU A 254 -15.62 -9.32 -6.66
C LEU A 254 -15.96 -7.87 -6.37
N LEU A 255 -15.14 -6.94 -6.84
CA LEU A 255 -15.33 -5.51 -6.66
C LEU A 255 -15.10 -4.77 -7.99
N LYS A 256 -16.08 -3.96 -8.42
CA LYS A 256 -15.90 -3.05 -9.56
C LYS A 256 -14.97 -1.91 -9.13
N ALA A 257 -13.81 -1.81 -9.77
CA ALA A 257 -12.74 -0.89 -9.40
C ALA A 257 -12.51 0.17 -10.50
N ASN A 258 -13.59 0.82 -10.95
CA ASN A 258 -13.52 1.83 -12.02
C ASN A 258 -13.22 3.26 -11.54
N GLY A 259 -12.99 3.46 -10.24
CA GLY A 259 -12.70 4.77 -9.66
C GLY A 259 -13.88 5.75 -9.59
N GLY A 260 -15.06 5.38 -10.10
CA GLY A 260 -16.24 6.27 -10.12
C GLY A 260 -16.95 6.43 -8.78
N VAL A 261 -16.78 5.48 -7.86
CA VAL A 261 -17.33 5.49 -6.49
C VAL A 261 -16.26 5.01 -5.53
N GLN A 262 -16.23 5.57 -4.32
CA GLN A 262 -15.36 5.05 -3.27
C GLN A 262 -15.83 3.66 -2.83
N THR A 263 -15.03 2.65 -3.14
CA THR A 263 -15.28 1.27 -2.73
C THR A 263 -14.16 0.81 -1.79
N LYS A 264 -14.50 0.46 -0.55
CA LYS A 264 -13.58 -0.09 0.45
C LYS A 264 -14.22 -1.30 1.09
N LEU A 265 -13.57 -2.45 0.98
CA LEU A 265 -14.05 -3.71 1.53
C LEU A 265 -12.95 -4.31 2.40
N GLU A 266 -13.34 -4.85 3.54
CA GLU A 266 -12.41 -5.48 4.48
C GLU A 266 -12.62 -6.99 4.46
N ILE A 267 -11.55 -7.74 4.23
CA ILE A 267 -11.60 -9.20 4.32
C ILE A 267 -11.09 -9.63 5.70
N PRO A 268 -11.92 -10.28 6.53
CA PRO A 268 -11.47 -10.74 7.84
C PRO A 268 -10.26 -11.68 7.74
N ARG A 269 -9.31 -11.55 8.67
CA ARG A 269 -8.03 -12.28 8.61
C ARG A 269 -8.18 -13.80 8.41
N ARG A 270 -9.19 -14.40 9.04
CA ARG A 270 -9.46 -15.85 8.96
C ARG A 270 -9.96 -16.26 7.57
N ARG A 271 -10.53 -15.33 6.81
CA ARG A 271 -10.94 -15.53 5.41
C ARG A 271 -9.87 -15.12 4.40
N ALA A 272 -9.01 -14.16 4.73
CA ALA A 272 -7.99 -13.66 3.83
C ALA A 272 -7.01 -14.77 3.41
N THR A 273 -6.86 -14.96 2.09
CA THR A 273 -5.97 -15.98 1.52
C THR A 273 -4.53 -15.51 1.33
N GLY A 274 -4.27 -14.21 1.50
CA GLY A 274 -2.97 -13.61 1.19
C GLY A 274 -2.81 -13.22 -0.28
N ARG A 275 -3.89 -13.23 -1.07
CA ARG A 275 -3.86 -12.93 -2.50
C ARG A 275 -4.99 -12.02 -2.91
N MET A 276 -4.74 -11.18 -3.89
CA MET A 276 -5.75 -10.39 -4.59
C MET A 276 -5.25 -10.07 -6.00
N ALA A 277 -6.17 -9.83 -6.92
CA ALA A 277 -5.83 -9.40 -8.27
C ALA A 277 -6.79 -8.31 -8.75
N SER A 278 -6.29 -7.37 -9.55
CA SER A 278 -7.11 -6.49 -10.38
C SER A 278 -6.95 -6.96 -11.82
N ILE A 279 -8.06 -7.16 -12.52
CA ILE A 279 -8.07 -7.62 -13.91
C ILE A 279 -8.83 -6.60 -14.74
N ASP A 280 -8.23 -6.14 -15.83
CA ASP A 280 -8.93 -5.44 -16.89
C ASP A 280 -9.14 -6.39 -18.08
N LEU A 281 -10.40 -6.72 -18.35
CA LEU A 281 -10.77 -7.65 -19.41
C LEU A 281 -10.78 -7.01 -20.81
N ALA A 282 -10.77 -5.69 -20.91
CA ALA A 282 -10.73 -4.98 -22.18
C ALA A 282 -9.28 -4.81 -22.67
N GLU A 283 -8.37 -4.47 -21.75
CA GLU A 283 -6.95 -4.25 -22.06
C GLU A 283 -6.09 -5.50 -21.85
N PHE A 284 -6.68 -6.61 -21.37
CA PHE A 284 -5.99 -7.86 -21.03
C PHE A 284 -4.82 -7.66 -20.04
N THR A 285 -4.95 -6.70 -19.12
CA THR A 285 -3.95 -6.44 -18.08
C THR A 285 -4.39 -7.03 -16.74
N MET A 286 -3.41 -7.45 -15.94
CA MET A 286 -3.66 -7.96 -14.60
C MET A 286 -2.55 -7.51 -13.64
N THR A 287 -2.97 -7.03 -12.47
CA THR A 287 -2.08 -6.79 -11.33
C THR A 287 -2.38 -7.83 -10.27
N VAL A 288 -1.37 -8.57 -9.82
CA VAL A 288 -1.51 -9.55 -8.75
C VAL A 288 -0.71 -9.09 -7.55
N VAL A 289 -1.33 -9.16 -6.36
CA VAL A 289 -0.66 -8.92 -5.09
C VAL A 289 -0.75 -10.19 -4.27
N GLU A 290 0.42 -10.72 -3.89
CA GLU A 290 0.55 -11.78 -2.90
C GLU A 290 1.23 -11.22 -1.65
N HIS A 291 0.68 -11.53 -0.48
CA HIS A 291 1.22 -11.13 0.80
C HIS A 291 1.11 -12.26 1.80
N ALA A 292 2.02 -12.29 2.78
CA ALA A 292 1.92 -13.22 3.88
C ALA A 292 0.68 -12.91 4.72
N ALA A 293 -0.05 -13.96 5.12
CA ALA A 293 -1.21 -13.87 5.99
C ALA A 293 -1.01 -14.81 7.18
N TYR A 294 -1.14 -14.25 8.39
CA TYR A 294 -0.90 -14.96 9.65
C TYR A 294 -2.17 -14.97 10.52
N PRO A 295 -3.27 -15.63 10.07
CA PRO A 295 -4.57 -15.61 10.74
C PRO A 295 -4.53 -16.15 12.18
N GLU A 296 -3.53 -16.98 12.49
CA GLU A 296 -3.25 -17.58 13.79
C GLU A 296 -2.67 -16.60 14.80
N LEU A 297 -2.01 -15.53 14.36
CA LEU A 297 -1.45 -14.53 15.26
C LEU A 297 -2.56 -13.71 15.92
N ALA A 298 -2.30 -13.27 17.15
CA ALA A 298 -3.19 -12.38 17.86
C ALA A 298 -3.23 -11.03 17.14
N TYR A 299 -4.44 -10.49 16.94
CA TYR A 299 -4.60 -9.12 16.51
C TYR A 299 -4.43 -8.21 17.74
N VAL A 300 -3.46 -7.30 17.67
CA VAL A 300 -3.06 -6.44 18.80
C VAL A 300 -3.21 -4.95 18.49
N CYS A 301 -3.74 -4.63 17.30
CA CYS A 301 -3.87 -3.28 16.77
C CYS A 301 -5.34 -2.84 16.83
N SER A 302 -5.85 -2.60 18.04
CA SER A 302 -7.24 -2.19 18.31
C SER A 302 -7.29 -1.14 19.42
#